data_AF-A0A520SN39-F1
#
_entry.id   AF-A0A520SN39-F1
#
_cell.length_a   1.000
_cell.length_b   1.000
_cell.length_c   1.000
_cell.angle_alpha   90.00
_cell.angle_beta   90.00
_cell.angle_gamma   90.00
#
_symmetry.space_group_name_H-M   'P 1'
#
loop_
_entity.id
_entity.type
_entity.pdbx_description
1 polymer ?
#
loop_
_entity_poly.entity_id
_entity_poly.type
_entity_poly.pdbx_seq_one_letter_code
_entity_poly.pdbx_strand_id
1 'polypeptide(L)' 'MSVSIRRRITRTQGYTVIVFDKDHIYNWPTTEREHNEILKLYKQDRPHPGIHNNHAHHLQTHPNK' A
#
# COMPACT_ATOMS: atom_id res chain seq x y z
N MET A 1 -10.40 -11.82 0.92
CA MET A 1 -10.22 -10.64 0.06
C MET A 1 -9.20 -9.74 0.73
N SER A 2 -8.12 -9.34 0.05
CA SER A 2 -7.04 -8.54 0.64
C SER A 2 -6.86 -7.25 -0.15
N VAL A 3 -6.91 -6.10 0.52
CA VAL A 3 -6.63 -4.81 -0.09
C VAL A 3 -5.11 -4.56 -0.03
N SER A 4 -4.50 -4.26 -1.17
CA SER A 4 -3.10 -3.82 -1.25
C SER A 4 -3.05 -2.37 -1.69
N ILE A 5 -2.31 -1.54 -0.94
CA ILE A 5 -2.06 -0.14 -1.28
C ILE A 5 -0.60 -0.01 -1.70
N ARG A 6 -0.37 0.58 -2.87
CA ARG A 6 0.96 0.74 -3.47
C ARG A 6 1.18 2.18 -3.92
N ARG A 7 2.44 2.54 -4.17
CA ARG A 7 2.80 3.82 -4.79
C ARG A 7 3.22 3.61 -6.24
N ARG A 8 2.72 4.47 -7.14
CA ARG A 8 3.22 4.59 -8.52
C ARG A 8 3.69 6.03 -8.74
N ILE A 9 4.81 6.19 -9.45
CA ILE A 9 5.38 7.50 -9.74
C ILE A 9 5.62 7.58 -11.24
N THR A 10 5.26 8.72 -11.83
CA THR A 10 5.60 9.12 -13.20
C THR A 10 6.56 10.31 -13.14
N ARG A 11 7.04 10.81 -14.29
CA ARG A 11 7.93 11.99 -14.30
C ARG A 11 7.31 13.24 -13.65
N THR A 12 5.99 13.36 -13.65
CA THR A 12 5.29 14.58 -13.21
C THR A 12 4.30 14.36 -12.07
N GLN A 13 3.87 13.11 -11.82
CA GLN A 13 2.77 12.82 -10.91
C GLN A 13 2.99 11.51 -10.13
N GLY A 14 2.70 11.56 -8.84
CA GLY A 14 2.57 10.38 -7.97
C GLY A 14 1.12 9.92 -7.84
N TYR A 15 0.93 8.62 -7.61
CA TYR A 15 -0.37 8.01 -7.40
C TYR A 15 -0.33 7.01 -6.24
N THR A 16 -1.41 7.00 -5.48
CA THR A 16 -1.78 5.90 -4.60
C THR A 16 -2.59 4.89 -5.42
N VAL A 17 -2.13 3.65 -5.46
CA VAL A 17 -2.79 2.56 -6.19
C VAL A 17 -3.46 1.64 -5.19
N ILE A 18 -4.78 1.55 -5.22
CA ILE A 18 -5.58 0.65 -4.38
C ILE A 18 -5.99 -0.56 -5.22
N VAL A 19 -5.58 -1.74 -4.78
CA VAL A 19 -5.84 -3.01 -5.45
C VAL A 19 -6.72 -3.87 -4.56
N PHE A 20 -7.94 -4.16 -5.01
CA PHE A 20 -8.87 -5.05 -4.31
C PHE A 20 -8.76 -6.49 -4.82
N ASP A 21 -8.63 -6.65 -6.14
CA ASP A 21 -8.36 -7.90 -6.86
C ASP A 21 -7.70 -7.59 -8.22
N LYS A 22 -7.63 -8.58 -9.13
CA LYS A 22 -6.95 -8.42 -10.43
C LYS A 22 -7.62 -7.38 -11.34
N ASP A 23 -8.95 -7.22 -11.22
CA ASP A 23 -9.74 -6.42 -12.15
C ASP A 23 -10.15 -5.07 -11.53
N HIS A 24 -10.05 -4.92 -10.21
CA HIS A 24 -10.40 -3.71 -9.47
C HIS A 24 -9.15 -2.99 -8.93
N ILE A 25 -8.59 -2.14 -9.79
CA ILE A 25 -7.42 -1.30 -9.49
C ILE A 25 -7.78 0.18 -9.68
N TYR A 26 -7.60 0.96 -8.62
CA TYR A 26 -7.87 2.41 -8.63
C TYR A 26 -6.57 3.19 -8.45
N ASN A 27 -6.29 4.13 -9.36
CA ASN A 27 -5.16 5.04 -9.29
C ASN A 27 -5.63 6.43 -8.85
N TRP A 28 -5.30 6.82 -7.63
CA TRP A 28 -5.64 8.14 -7.10
C TRP A 28 -4.40 9.06 -7.17
N PRO A 29 -4.46 10.22 -7.86
CA PRO A 29 -3.33 11.14 -7.92
C PRO A 29 -3.07 11.76 -6.54
N THR A 30 -1.90 11.49 -5.97
CA THR A 30 -1.55 11.93 -4.61
C THR A 30 -0.09 12.38 -4.56
N THR A 31 0.17 13.39 -3.73
CA THR A 31 1.52 13.71 -3.25
C THR A 31 2.06 12.58 -2.36
N GLU A 32 3.36 12.63 -2.05
CA GLU A 32 3.96 11.66 -1.11
C GLU A 32 3.38 11.76 0.30
N ARG A 33 3.13 12.99 0.76
CA ARG A 33 2.51 13.25 2.06
C ARG A 33 1.13 12.60 2.15
N GLU A 34 0.28 12.82 1.15
CA GLU A 34 -1.07 12.24 1.09
C GLU A 34 -1.02 10.71 1.02
N HIS A 35 -0.11 10.15 0.21
CA HIS A 35 0.09 8.70 0.15
C HIS A 35 0.43 8.11 1.53
N ASN A 36 1.33 8.75 2.27
CA ASN A 36 1.74 8.29 3.61
C ASN A 36 0.59 8.38 4.62
N GLU A 37 -0.25 9.41 4.55
CA GLU A 37 -1.46 9.49 5.40
C GLU A 37 -2.47 8.40 5.06
N ILE A 38 -2.66 8.08 3.77
CA ILE A 38 -3.51 6.96 3.35
C ILE A 38 -2.97 5.62 3.90
N LEU A 39 -1.66 5.39 3.82
CA LEU A 39 -1.06 4.17 4.39
C LEU A 39 -1.33 4.04 5.89
N LYS A 40 -1.25 5.13 6.66
CA LYS A 40 -1.56 5.13 8.10
C LYS A 40 -3.03 4.79 8.37
N LEU A 41 -3.96 5.41 7.64
CA LEU A 41 -5.40 5.18 7.80
C LEU A 41 -5.77 3.71 7.58
N TYR A 42 -5.18 3.09 6.55
CA TYR A 42 -5.38 1.67 6.24
C TYR A 42 -4.42 0.72 6.95
N LYS A 43 -3.59 1.23 7.87
CA LYS A 43 -2.60 0.46 8.65
C LYS A 43 -1.70 -0.40 7.76
N GLN A 44 -1.28 0.14 6.62
CA GLN A 44 -0.34 -0.48 5.67
C GLN A 44 1.09 0.06 5.83
N ASP A 45 1.27 1.08 6.68
CA ASP A 45 2.53 1.78 6.92
C ASP A 45 3.60 0.93 7.63
N ARG A 46 3.18 0.03 8.51
CA ARG A 46 4.05 -0.82 9.35
C ARG A 46 3.34 -2.10 9.76
N PRO A 47 3.99 -3.09 10.37
CA PRO A 47 3.30 -4.24 10.96
C PRO A 47 2.36 -3.77 12.08
N HIS A 48 1.11 -4.21 12.05
CA HIS A 48 0.14 -3.97 13.13
C HIS A 48 -0.34 -5.32 13.67
N PRO A 49 -0.27 -5.57 14.99
CA PRO A 49 -0.72 -6.84 15.58
C PRO A 49 -2.17 -7.16 15.20
N GLY A 50 -2.41 -8.40 14.77
CA GLY A 50 -3.74 -8.87 14.37
C GLY A 50 -4.24 -8.35 13.01
N ILE A 51 -3.43 -7.61 12.26
CA ILE A 51 -3.79 -7.08 10.94
C ILE A 51 -2.92 -7.70 9.86
N HIS A 52 -3.54 -8.43 8.93
CA HIS A 52 -2.88 -8.88 7.72
C HIS A 52 -2.74 -7.72 6.73
N ASN A 53 -1.59 -7.05 6.77
CA ASN A 53 -1.25 -5.98 5.84
C ASN A 53 -0.08 -6.37 4.93
N ASN A 54 0.15 -5.56 3.89
CA ASN A 54 1.18 -5.82 2.90
C ASN A 54 2.59 -5.89 3.51
N HIS A 55 2.83 -5.15 4.60
CA HIS A 55 4.09 -5.15 5.33
C HIS A 55 4.32 -6.47 6.09
N ALA A 56 3.30 -7.02 6.74
CA ALA A 56 3.36 -8.31 7.41
C ALA A 56 3.59 -9.45 6.39
N HIS A 57 2.95 -9.38 5.22
CA HIS A 57 3.19 -10.34 4.14
C HIS A 57 4.63 -10.26 3.60
N HIS A 58 5.19 -9.05 3.46
CA HIS A 58 6.58 -8.88 3.04
C HIS A 58 7.57 -9.48 4.05
N LEU A 59 7.37 -9.27 5.35
CA LEU A 59 8.21 -9.85 6.42
C LEU A 59 8.10 -11.38 6.49
N GLN A 60 6.92 -11.96 6.27
CA GLN A 60 6.75 -13.42 6.25
C GLN A 60 7.41 -14.08 5.03
N THR A 61 7.35 -13.43 3.87
CA THR A 61 7.92 -13.97 2.62
C THR A 61 9.42 -13.71 2.47
N HIS A 62 9.97 -12.71 3.17
CA HIS A 62 11.39 -12.36 3.14
C HIS A 62 11.92 -12.19 4.58
N PRO A 63 12.01 -13.28 5.36
CA PRO A 63 12.28 -13.18 6.81
C PRO A 63 13.72 -12.81 7.19
N ASN A 64 14.64 -12.63 6.25
CA ASN A 64 16.00 -12.17 6.53
C ASN A 64 16.68 -11.56 5.28
N LYS A 65 16.97 -10.27 5.35
CA LYS A 65 18.17 -9.66 4.76
C LYS A 65 18.91 -8.97 5.90
#